data_AF-A0A9E4H5W2-F1
#
_entry.id   AF-A0A9E4H5W2-F1
#
_cell.length_a   1.000
_cell.length_b   1.000
_cell.length_c   1.000
_cell.angle_alpha   90.00
_cell.angle_beta   90.00
_cell.angle_gamma   90.00
#
_symmetry.space_group_name_H-M   'P 1'
#
loop_
_entity.id
_entity.type
_entity.pdbx_description
1 polymer ?
#
loop_
_entity_poly.entity_id
_entity_poly.type
_entity_poly.pdbx_seq_one_letter_code
_entity_poly.pdbx_strand_id
1 'polypeptide(L)'
;MRTITISVDDETYRLYQKRADAVGTSVEEWVSARLAHLLPKPISDAEAESRRQQMYDLLARIDARREAEGMEFRPGNKLTRDELHDRNALR
;
A
#
# COMPACT_ATOMS: atom_id res chain seq x y z
N MET A 1 19.60 -24.87 -2.41
CA MET A 1 18.61 -24.40 -3.41
C MET A 1 17.28 -25.06 -3.10
N ARG A 2 16.17 -24.31 -3.12
CA ARG A 2 14.81 -24.86 -3.05
C ARG A 2 14.23 -24.85 -4.46
N THR A 3 13.71 -25.98 -4.91
CA THR A 3 13.07 -26.11 -6.23
C THR A 3 11.56 -26.03 -6.05
N ILE A 4 10.90 -25.24 -6.90
CA ILE A 4 9.43 -25.14 -6.94
C ILE A 4 9.01 -25.60 -8.34
N THR A 5 8.09 -26.55 -8.40
CA THR A 5 7.50 -27.01 -9.66
C THR A 5 6.17 -26.33 -9.85
N ILE A 6 5.97 -25.69 -11.01
CA ILE A 6 4.72 -25.01 -11.37
C ILE A 6 4.21 -25.69 -12.64
N SER A 7 2.98 -26.20 -12.57
CA SER A 7 2.31 -26.76 -13.73
C SER A 7 1.44 -25.69 -14.39
N VAL A 8 1.65 -25.49 -15.69
CA VAL A 8 0.86 -24.60 -16.55
C VAL A 8 0.50 -25.37 -17.81
N ASP A 9 -0.57 -24.97 -18.49
CA ASP A 9 -0.89 -25.50 -19.80
C ASP A 9 0.12 -25.03 -20.86
N ASP A 10 0.25 -25.81 -21.94
CA ASP A 10 1.22 -25.57 -23.01
C ASP A 10 1.00 -24.23 -23.73
N GLU A 11 -0.25 -23.77 -23.87
CA GLU A 11 -0.56 -22.52 -24.56
C GLU A 11 -0.09 -21.32 -23.75
N THR A 12 -0.37 -21.33 -22.45
CA THR A 12 0.14 -20.35 -21.49
C THR A 12 1.66 -20.34 -21.49
N TYR A 13 2.32 -21.50 -21.41
CA TYR A 13 3.78 -21.56 -21.43
C TYR A 13 4.37 -20.94 -22.70
N ARG A 14 3.82 -21.28 -23.87
CA ARG A 14 4.26 -20.71 -25.17
C ARG A 14 4.06 -19.20 -25.25
N LEU A 15 2.95 -18.68 -24.74
CA LEU A 15 2.68 -17.25 -24.71
C LEU A 15 3.75 -16.52 -23.89
N TYR A 16 4.06 -17.02 -22.69
CA TYR A 16 5.06 -16.43 -21.82
C TYR A 16 6.48 -16.61 -22.34
N GLN A 17 6.77 -17.73 -23.01
CA GLN A 17 8.06 -17.94 -23.67
C GLN A 17 8.31 -16.89 -24.76
N LYS A 18 7.34 -16.63 -25.64
CA LYS A 18 7.45 -15.56 -26.65
C LYS A 18 7.71 -14.18 -26.03
N ARG A 19 7.09 -13.91 -24.88
CA ARG A 19 7.29 -12.64 -24.16
C ARG A 19 8.66 -12.55 -23.52
N ALA A 20 9.15 -13.66 -22.97
CA ALA A 20 10.49 -13.75 -22.39
C ALA A 20 11.56 -13.56 -23.48
N ASP A 21 11.40 -14.23 -24.62
CA ASP A 21 12.29 -14.10 -25.79
C ASP A 21 12.34 -12.65 -26.32
N ALA A 22 11.20 -11.96 -26.35
CA ALA A 22 11.13 -10.57 -26.81
C ALA A 22 11.93 -9.59 -25.93
N VAL A 23 12.17 -9.94 -24.67
CA VAL A 23 12.91 -9.11 -23.70
C VAL A 23 14.30 -9.70 -23.40
N GLY A 24 14.67 -10.83 -24.03
CA GLY A 24 15.97 -11.48 -23.85
C GLY A 24 16.14 -12.12 -22.47
N THR A 25 15.09 -12.69 -21.90
CA THR A 25 15.07 -13.32 -20.56
C THR A 25 14.39 -14.69 -20.63
N SER A 26 14.47 -15.51 -19.56
CA SER A 26 13.75 -16.78 -19.48
C SER A 26 12.40 -16.64 -18.77
N VAL A 27 11.49 -17.59 -19.02
CA VAL A 27 10.21 -17.67 -18.29
C VAL A 27 10.45 -17.83 -16.79
N GLU A 28 11.50 -18.57 -16.39
CA GLU A 28 11.83 -18.81 -14.99
C GLU A 28 12.33 -17.54 -14.30
N GLU A 29 13.15 -16.73 -14.97
CA GLU A 29 13.60 -15.42 -14.47
C GLU A 29 12.41 -14.48 -14.28
N TRP A 30 11.49 -14.45 -15.24
CA TRP A 30 10.25 -13.67 -15.14
C TRP A 30 9.38 -14.09 -13.95
N VAL A 31 9.16 -15.39 -13.78
CA VAL A 31 8.37 -15.93 -12.66
C VAL A 31 9.08 -15.62 -11.34
N SER A 32 10.40 -15.80 -11.28
CA SER A 32 11.20 -15.51 -10.08
C SER A 32 11.13 -14.04 -9.69
N ALA A 33 11.30 -13.12 -10.65
CA ALA A 33 11.17 -11.69 -10.43
C ALA A 33 9.76 -11.32 -9.95
N ARG A 34 8.73 -11.91 -10.57
CA ARG A 34 7.33 -11.67 -10.17
C ARG A 34 7.07 -12.16 -8.74
N LEU A 35 7.57 -13.33 -8.36
CA LEU A 35 7.45 -13.86 -7.00
C LEU A 35 8.18 -12.97 -5.99
N ALA A 36 9.37 -12.45 -6.34
CA ALA A 36 10.10 -11.52 -5.49
C ALA A 36 9.34 -10.21 -5.25
N HIS A 37 8.55 -9.74 -6.23
CA HIS A 37 7.68 -8.57 -6.05
C HIS A 37 6.45 -8.83 -5.18
N LEU A 38 5.98 -10.08 -5.09
CA LEU A 38 4.83 -10.45 -4.26
C LEU A 38 5.22 -10.67 -2.79
N LEU A 39 6.49 -10.96 -2.53
CA LEU A 39 6.98 -11.03 -1.16
C LEU A 39 6.95 -9.63 -0.55
N PRO A 40 6.38 -9.45 0.66
CA PRO A 40 6.52 -8.20 1.38
C PRO A 40 8.00 -7.93 1.53
N LYS A 41 8.50 -6.87 0.88
CA LYS A 41 9.88 -6.44 1.08
C LYS A 41 10.02 -6.17 2.58
N PRO A 42 11.03 -6.75 3.26
CA PRO A 42 11.33 -6.33 4.61
C PRO A 42 11.64 -4.83 4.51
N ILE A 43 10.74 -4.01 5.05
CA ILE A 43 10.97 -2.59 5.19
C ILE A 43 12.20 -2.51 6.10
N SER A 44 13.29 -1.92 5.62
CA SER A 44 14.44 -1.74 6.50
C SER A 44 14.02 -0.89 7.70
N ASP A 45 14.65 -1.09 8.86
CA ASP A 45 14.33 -0.29 10.05
C ASP A 45 14.45 1.22 9.78
N ALA A 46 15.38 1.61 8.89
CA ALA A 46 15.55 2.99 8.42
C ALA A 46 14.38 3.49 7.57
N GLU A 47 13.81 2.68 6.67
CA GLU A 47 12.63 3.04 5.89
C GLU A 47 11.36 3.09 6.77
N ALA A 48 11.26 2.21 7.77
CA ALA A 48 10.16 2.22 8.72
C ALA A 48 10.21 3.49 9.60
N GLU A 49 11.40 3.88 10.07
CA GLU A 49 11.60 5.12 10.81
C GLU A 49 11.30 6.35 9.96
N SER A 50 11.77 6.38 8.71
CA SER A 50 11.46 7.47 7.78
C SER A 50 9.96 7.62 7.55
N ARG A 51 9.23 6.50 7.37
CA ARG A 51 7.76 6.53 7.24
C ARG A 51 7.06 7.00 8.51
N ARG A 52 7.54 6.61 9.70
CA ARG A 52 7.03 7.11 10.99
C ARG A 52 7.22 8.61 11.10
N GLN A 53 8.42 9.12 10.79
CA GLN A 53 8.70 10.54 10.82
C GLN A 53 7.81 11.33 9.85
N GLN A 54 7.64 10.84 8.62
CA GLN A 54 6.73 11.44 7.64
C GLN A 54 5.28 11.48 8.13
N MET A 55 4.84 10.43 8.82
CA MET A 55 3.50 10.38 9.42
C MET A 55 3.34 11.43 10.52
N TYR A 56 4.32 11.55 11.42
CA TYR A 56 4.29 12.56 12.48
C TYR A 56 4.31 13.98 11.94
N ASP A 57 5.15 14.24 10.94
CA ASP A 57 5.20 15.55 10.29
C ASP A 57 3.87 15.91 9.60
N LEU A 58 3.20 14.92 9.00
CA LEU A 58 1.88 15.10 8.40
C LEU A 58 0.82 15.43 9.46
N LEU A 59 0.81 14.70 10.57
CA LEU A 59 -0.12 14.95 11.68
C LEU A 59 0.09 16.34 12.29
N ALA A 60 1.35 16.72 12.54
CA ALA A 60 1.68 18.05 13.05
C ALA A 60 1.21 19.17 12.11
N ARG A 61 1.32 18.97 10.79
CA ARG A 61 0.79 19.93 9.79
C ARG A 61 -0.73 20.00 9.79
N ILE A 62 -1.42 18.86 9.98
CA ILE A 62 -2.88 18.83 10.09
C ILE A 62 -3.33 19.59 11.33
N ASP A 63 -2.67 19.38 12.46
CA ASP A 63 -3.02 20.07 13.72
C ASP A 63 -2.73 21.57 13.63
N ALA A 64 -1.56 21.97 13.14
CA ALA A 64 -1.24 23.39 12.92
C ALA A 64 -2.22 24.07 11.95
N ARG A 65 -2.64 23.37 10.90
CA ARG A 65 -3.64 23.88 9.96
C ARG A 65 -5.01 24.03 10.62
N ARG A 66 -5.42 23.09 11.48
CA ARG A 66 -6.69 23.16 12.21
C ARG A 66 -6.72 24.30 13.22
N GLU A 67 -5.62 24.53 13.93
CA GLU A 67 -5.45 25.69 14.81
C GLU A 67 -5.55 27.00 14.03
N ALA A 68 -4.87 27.11 12.89
CA ALA A 68 -4.91 28.29 12.03
C ALA A 68 -6.30 28.55 11.42
N GLU A 69 -7.05 27.49 11.09
CA GLU A 69 -8.44 27.57 10.59
C GLU A 69 -9.46 27.76 11.73
N GLY A 70 -9.04 27.86 12.99
CA GLY A 70 -9.92 28.06 14.14
C GLY A 70 -10.83 26.86 14.45
N MET A 71 -10.50 25.67 13.91
CA MET A 71 -11.18 24.40 14.23
C MET A 71 -10.70 23.88 15.58
N GLU A 72 -11.08 24.59 16.63
CA GLU A 72 -10.93 24.11 18.00
C GLU A 72 -11.85 22.89 18.20
N PHE A 73 -11.30 21.72 18.52
CA PHE A 73 -12.06 20.61 19.08
C PHE A 73 -12.49 20.99 20.51
N ARG A 74 -13.47 21.89 20.61
CA ARG A 74 -14.10 22.19 21.90
C ARG A 74 -14.79 20.91 22.36
N PRO A 75 -14.65 20.51 23.64
CA PRO A 75 -15.43 19.39 24.18
C PRO A 75 -16.94 19.60 24.05
N GLY A 76 -17.42 20.84 23.84
CA GLY A 76 -18.82 21.16 23.49
C GLY A 76 -19.22 20.96 22.03
N ASN A 77 -18.27 20.70 21.12
CA ASN A 77 -18.50 20.31 19.71
C ASN A 77 -18.40 18.79 19.49
N LYS A 78 -18.32 18.01 20.58
CA LYS A 78 -18.48 16.56 20.52
C LYS A 78 -19.94 16.28 20.23
N LEU A 79 -20.27 16.10 18.95
CA LEU A 79 -21.52 15.46 18.58
C LEU A 79 -21.58 14.13 19.33
N THR A 80 -22.63 13.95 20.11
CA THR A 80 -23.00 12.65 20.66
C THR A 80 -23.16 11.65 19.51
N ARG A 81 -23.05 10.36 19.82
CA ARG A 81 -23.13 9.29 18.81
C ARG A 81 -24.39 9.41 17.94
N ASP A 82 -25.49 9.86 18.54
CA ASP A 82 -26.78 10.02 17.88
C ASP A 82 -26.79 11.22 16.92
N GLU A 83 -26.24 12.36 17.34
CA GLU A 83 -26.11 13.55 16.48
C GLU A 83 -25.18 13.33 15.27
N LEU A 84 -24.22 12.42 15.40
CA LEU A 84 -23.32 12.01 14.32
C LEU A 84 -24.04 11.14 13.29
N HIS A 85 -24.98 10.29 13.72
CA HIS A 85 -25.81 9.47 12.84
C HIS A 85 -26.83 10.33 12.07
N ASP A 86 -27.49 11.29 12.73
CA ASP A 86 -28.48 12.16 12.11
C ASP A 86 -27.87 13.08 11.05
N ARG A 87 -26.69 13.65 11.31
CA ARG A 87 -25.99 14.48 10.32
C ARG A 87 -25.57 13.70 9.07
N ASN A 88 -25.29 12.41 9.22
CA ASN A 88 -24.91 11.55 8.11
C ASN A 88 -26.13 11.07 7.30
N ALA A 89 -27.33 11.07 7.89
CA ALA A 89 -28.59 10.77 7.20
C ALA A 89 -29.13 11.96 6.38
N LEU A 90 -28.64 13.18 6.63
CA LEU A 90 -29.04 14.41 5.92
C LEU A 90 -28.16 14.74 4.70
N ARG A 91 -27.28 13.83 4.28
CA ARG A 91 -26.38 14.00 3.12
C ARG A 91 -26.72 13.01 2.01
#